data_AF-A0A523X1M7-F1
#
_entry.id   AF-A0A523X1M7-F1
#
_cell.length_a   1.000
_cell.length_b   1.000
_cell.length_c   1.000
_cell.angle_alpha   90.00
_cell.angle_beta   90.00
_cell.angle_gamma   90.00
#
_symmetry.space_group_name_H-M   'P 1'
#
loop_
_entity.id
_entity.type
_entity.pdbx_description
1 polymer ?
#
loop_
_entity_poly.entity_id
_entity_poly.type
_entity_poly.pdbx_seq_one_letter_code
_entity_poly.pdbx_strand_id
1 'polypeptide(L)'
;MSGKTARYGTVAALFAIVSLLLVFSWLTLEVDFPAFEYVSGGLVRRMVPAEPYTDIAGSAARFLWEYRALDLNIQAFVIVAAVICCLAMLKSEEVEA
;
A
#
# COMPACT_ATOMS: atom_id res chain seq x y z
N MET A 1 -23.72 -33.01 9.96
CA MET A 1 -22.36 -33.45 10.36
C MET A 1 -22.41 -33.86 11.82
N SER A 2 -21.96 -35.09 12.13
CA SER A 2 -22.03 -35.65 13.49
C SER A 2 -21.12 -34.86 14.44
N GLY A 3 -21.59 -34.47 15.63
CA GLY A 3 -20.81 -33.65 16.58
C GLY A 3 -19.43 -34.23 16.95
N LYS A 4 -19.24 -35.53 16.74
CA LYS A 4 -17.94 -36.21 16.88
C LYS A 4 -16.94 -35.74 15.82
N THR A 5 -17.32 -35.62 14.55
CA THR A 5 -16.42 -35.19 13.46
C THR A 5 -15.98 -33.73 13.61
N ALA A 6 -16.85 -32.87 14.14
CA ALA A 6 -16.51 -31.48 14.45
C ALA A 6 -15.45 -31.39 15.56
N ARG A 7 -15.61 -32.17 16.64
CA ARG A 7 -14.67 -32.21 17.76
C ARG A 7 -13.28 -32.74 17.35
N TYR A 8 -13.22 -33.79 16.53
CA TYR A 8 -11.94 -34.28 16.00
C TYR A 8 -11.27 -33.26 15.07
N GLY A 9 -12.06 -32.53 14.26
CA GLY A 9 -11.55 -31.45 13.42
C GLY A 9 -10.94 -30.31 14.24
N THR A 10 -11.59 -29.89 15.33
CA THR A 10 -11.06 -28.85 16.23
C THR A 10 -9.76 -29.29 16.91
N VAL A 11 -9.68 -30.55 17.37
CA VAL A 11 -8.45 -31.08 18.01
C VAL A 11 -7.30 -31.17 17.01
N ALA A 12 -7.57 -31.62 15.77
CA ALA A 12 -6.57 -31.67 14.71
C ALA A 12 -6.08 -30.26 14.33
N ALA A 13 -6.98 -29.28 14.26
CA ALA A 13 -6.63 -27.89 14.00
C ALA A 13 -5.76 -27.29 15.11
N LEU A 14 -6.12 -27.51 16.38
CA LEU A 14 -5.32 -27.06 17.52
C LEU A 14 -3.92 -27.67 17.51
N PHE A 15 -3.83 -28.97 17.23
CA PHE A 15 -2.54 -29.65 17.12
C PHE A 15 -1.67 -29.08 15.99
N ALA A 16 -2.27 -28.83 14.82
CA ALA A 16 -1.58 -28.22 13.70
C ALA A 16 -1.08 -26.81 14.01
N ILE A 17 -1.91 -25.98 14.66
CA ILE A 17 -1.55 -24.62 15.07
C ILE A 17 -0.38 -24.64 16.05
N VAL A 18 -0.46 -25.45 17.11
CA VAL A 18 0.59 -25.55 18.13
C VAL A 18 1.90 -26.04 17.50
N SER A 19 1.83 -27.06 16.65
CA SER A 19 3.01 -27.59 15.95
C SER A 19 3.66 -26.53 15.06
N LEU A 20 2.86 -25.76 14.32
CA LEU A 20 3.34 -24.70 13.44
C LEU A 20 4.01 -23.57 14.24
N LEU A 21 3.42 -23.17 15.37
CA LEU A 21 4.00 -22.15 16.25
C LEU A 21 5.36 -22.59 16.82
N LEU A 22 5.48 -23.85 17.23
CA LEU A 22 6.75 -24.38 17.73
C LEU A 22 7.83 -24.41 16.63
N VAL A 23 7.47 -24.81 15.42
CA VAL A 23 8.40 -24.82 14.28
C VAL A 23 8.86 -23.40 13.94
N PHE A 24 7.95 -22.43 13.85
CA PHE A 24 8.33 -21.05 13.58
C PHE A 24 9.15 -20.43 14.71
N SER A 25 8.80 -20.71 15.98
CA SER A 25 9.59 -20.25 17.12
C SER A 25 11.00 -20.80 17.10
N TRP A 26 11.17 -22.09 16.78
CA TRP A 26 12.50 -22.69 16.63
C TRP A 26 13.27 -22.07 15.46
N LEU A 27 12.61 -21.86 14.32
CA LEU A 27 13.22 -21.23 13.15
C LEU A 27 13.71 -19.80 13.46
N THR A 28 12.94 -19.00 14.20
CA THR A 28 13.33 -17.63 14.60
C THR A 28 14.49 -17.60 15.61
N LEU A 29 14.66 -18.65 16.42
CA LEU A 29 15.75 -18.72 17.40
C LEU A 29 17.05 -19.28 16.81
N GLU A 30 16.96 -20.24 15.88
CA GLU A 30 18.12 -20.96 15.35
C GLU A 30 18.64 -20.34 14.04
N VAL A 31 17.74 -19.76 13.24
CA VAL A 31 18.11 -19.12 11.98
C VAL A 31 18.21 -17.62 12.20
N ASP A 32 19.44 -17.15 12.39
CA ASP A 32 19.75 -15.74 12.29
C ASP A 32 19.33 -15.26 10.88
N PHE A 33 18.27 -14.46 10.82
CA PHE A 33 17.91 -13.78 9.58
C PHE A 33 18.96 -12.69 9.34
N PRO A 34 19.67 -12.68 8.20
CA PRO A 34 20.65 -11.67 7.89
C PRO A 34 19.98 -10.35 7.51
N ALA A 35 19.29 -9.73 8.47
CA ALA A 35 18.56 -8.48 8.29
C ALA A 35 19.45 -7.35 7.75
N PHE A 36 20.75 -7.43 8.03
CA PHE A 36 21.73 -6.39 7.73
C PHE A 36 23.00 -6.89 7.02
N GLU A 37 23.11 -8.19 6.70
CA GLU A 37 24.31 -8.73 6.02
C GLU A 37 24.52 -8.11 4.63
N TYR A 38 23.43 -7.72 3.97
CA TYR A 38 23.45 -7.03 2.67
C TYR A 38 23.27 -5.52 2.78
N VAL A 39 23.11 -4.99 4.00
CA VAL A 39 23.08 -3.55 4.22
C VAL A 39 24.51 -3.06 4.17
N SER A 40 24.98 -2.73 2.96
CA SER A 40 26.27 -2.06 2.77
C SER A 40 26.32 -0.84 3.69
N GLY A 41 27.48 -0.60 4.34
CA GLY A 41 27.63 0.48 5.33
C GLY A 41 27.27 1.89 4.81
N GLY A 42 27.12 2.06 3.49
CA GLY A 42 26.62 3.27 2.86
C GLY A 42 25.09 3.48 2.98
N LEU A 43 24.29 2.43 3.13
CA LEU A 43 22.82 2.54 3.20
C LEU A 43 22.33 3.04 4.56
N VAL A 44 22.98 2.61 5.66
CA VAL A 44 22.61 3.02 7.04
C VAL A 44 22.69 4.54 7.22
N ARG A 45 23.57 5.22 6.47
CA ARG A 45 23.77 6.68 6.54
C ARG A 45 23.05 7.49 5.46
N ARG A 46 22.41 6.87 4.46
CA ARG A 46 21.83 7.56 3.29
C ARG A 46 20.33 7.38 3.12
N MET A 47 19.59 7.14 4.21
CA MET A 47 18.12 7.16 4.12
C MET A 47 17.56 8.55 3.81
N VAL A 48 18.33 9.60 4.15
CA VAL A 48 18.03 10.98 3.76
C VAL A 48 19.14 11.44 2.79
N PRO A 49 18.80 11.84 1.57
CA PRO A 49 19.76 12.41 0.62
C PRO A 49 20.41 13.64 1.22
N ALA A 50 21.74 13.72 1.17
CA ALA A 50 22.48 14.90 1.66
C ALA A 50 22.26 16.14 0.78
N GLU A 51 21.89 15.94 -0.49
CA GLU A 51 21.49 16.99 -1.41
C GLU A 51 19.99 16.88 -1.71
N PRO A 52 19.26 18.01 -1.75
CA PRO A 52 17.86 17.99 -2.14
C PRO A 52 17.76 17.38 -3.54
N TYR A 53 16.95 16.33 -3.69
CA TYR A 53 16.66 15.80 -5.01
C TYR A 53 15.98 16.88 -5.85
N THR A 54 16.74 17.47 -6.77
CA THR A 54 16.28 18.56 -7.63
C THR A 54 15.35 18.08 -8.74
N ASP A 55 15.31 16.76 -9.01
CA ASP A 55 14.62 16.18 -10.16
C ASP A 55 13.54 15.13 -9.81
N ILE A 56 13.15 14.99 -8.53
CA ILE A 56 12.02 14.09 -8.19
C ILE A 56 10.77 14.52 -8.95
N ALA A 57 10.49 15.81 -8.99
CA ALA A 57 9.31 16.33 -9.67
C ALA A 57 9.35 16.06 -11.19
N GLY A 58 10.50 16.29 -11.83
CA GLY A 58 10.68 16.04 -13.26
C GLY A 58 10.59 14.56 -13.60
N SER A 59 11.29 13.71 -12.83
CA SER A 59 11.25 12.26 -12.98
C SER A 59 9.85 11.68 -12.72
N ALA A 60 9.14 12.15 -11.70
CA ALA A 60 7.77 11.72 -11.42
C ALA A 60 6.79 12.19 -12.50
N ALA A 61 6.92 13.43 -12.97
CA ALA A 61 6.10 13.95 -14.07
C ALA A 61 6.31 13.14 -15.36
N ARG A 62 7.57 12.82 -15.68
CA ARG A 62 7.93 11.98 -16.82
C ARG A 62 7.34 10.57 -16.69
N PHE A 63 7.48 9.94 -15.53
CA PHE A 63 6.88 8.63 -15.26
C PHE A 63 5.36 8.65 -15.43
N LEU A 64 4.68 9.66 -14.89
CA LEU A 64 3.23 9.79 -15.00
C LEU A 64 2.80 9.95 -16.46
N TRP A 65 3.52 10.75 -17.26
CA TRP A 65 3.21 10.90 -18.68
C TRP A 65 3.57 9.69 -19.53
N GLU A 66 4.67 8.98 -19.25
CA GLU A 66 5.07 7.83 -20.07
C GLU A 66 4.26 6.57 -19.76
N TYR A 67 3.94 6.33 -18.47
CA TYR A 67 3.34 5.05 -18.04
C TYR A 67 1.90 5.18 -17.54
N ARG A 68 1.46 6.37 -17.13
CA ARG A 68 0.13 6.58 -16.51
C ARG A 68 -0.64 7.77 -17.09
N ALA A 69 -0.37 8.11 -18.37
CA ALA A 69 -0.99 9.26 -19.02
C ALA A 69 -2.52 9.27 -18.94
N LEU A 70 -3.14 8.10 -19.11
CA LEU A 70 -4.60 7.96 -19.10
C LEU A 70 -5.20 8.35 -17.74
N ASP A 71 -4.59 7.93 -16.64
CA ASP A 71 -5.04 8.28 -15.29
C ASP A 71 -4.90 9.79 -15.05
N LEU A 72 -3.79 10.40 -15.48
CA LEU A 72 -3.59 11.85 -15.40
C LEU A 72 -4.69 12.62 -16.14
N ASN A 73 -5.06 12.17 -17.34
CA ASN A 73 -6.11 12.80 -18.15
C ASN A 73 -7.51 12.61 -17.54
N ILE A 74 -7.82 11.43 -17.00
CA ILE A 74 -9.10 11.20 -16.30
C ILE A 74 -9.19 12.08 -15.06
N GLN A 75 -8.13 12.18 -14.26
CA GLN A 75 -8.11 13.05 -13.08
C GLN A 75 -8.33 14.53 -13.47
N ALA A 76 -7.72 15.00 -14.56
CA ALA A 76 -7.96 16.35 -15.07
C ALA A 76 -9.44 16.57 -15.42
N PHE A 77 -10.09 15.60 -16.07
CA PHE A 77 -11.53 15.66 -16.36
C PHE A 77 -12.38 15.69 -15.09
N VAL A 78 -12.06 14.87 -14.10
CA VAL A 78 -12.76 14.83 -12.80
C VAL A 78 -12.67 16.18 -12.09
N ILE A 79 -11.50 16.83 -12.11
CA ILE A 79 -11.32 18.17 -11.52
C ILE A 79 -12.20 19.20 -12.23
N VAL A 80 -12.23 19.19 -13.58
CA VAL A 80 -13.09 20.09 -14.36
C VAL A 80 -14.57 19.87 -14.02
N ALA A 81 -15.01 18.61 -13.97
CA ALA A 81 -16.38 18.26 -13.60
C ALA A 81 -16.72 18.77 -12.19
N ALA A 82 -15.82 18.58 -11.22
CA ALA A 82 -16.01 19.08 -9.86
C ALA A 82 -16.16 20.61 -9.82
N VAL A 83 -15.33 21.34 -10.57
CA VAL A 83 -15.45 22.80 -10.69
C VAL A 83 -16.80 23.22 -11.27
N ILE A 84 -17.26 22.56 -12.34
CA ILE A 84 -18.57 22.84 -12.94
C ILE A 84 -19.71 22.58 -11.94
N CYS A 85 -19.66 21.48 -11.18
CA CYS A 85 -20.64 21.19 -10.15
C CYS A 85 -20.65 22.25 -9.05
N CYS A 86 -19.48 22.70 -8.60
CA CYS A 86 -19.37 23.80 -7.63
C CYS A 86 -20.01 25.10 -8.17
N LEU A 87 -19.76 25.45 -9.43
CA LEU A 87 -20.38 26.60 -10.07
C LEU A 87 -21.90 26.43 -10.21
N ALA A 88 -22.37 25.23 -10.56
CA ALA A 88 -23.79 24.92 -10.66
C ALA A 88 -24.51 25.09 -9.32
N MET A 89 -23.89 24.69 -8.20
CA MET A 89 -24.44 24.92 -6.86
C MET A 89 -24.51 26.40 -6.47
N LEU A 90 -23.55 27.21 -6.95
CA LEU A 90 -23.49 28.64 -6.66
C LEU A 90 -24.38 29.49 -7.59
N LYS A 91 -24.91 28.89 -8.67
CA LYS A 91 -25.81 29.57 -9.59
C LYS A 91 -27.12 29.86 -8.85
N SER A 92 -27.41 31.13 -8.60
CA SER A 92 -28.70 31.57 -8.08
C SER A 92 -29.81 31.16 -9.05
N GLU A 93 -30.90 30.61 -8.52
CA GLU A 93 -32.13 30.46 -9.27
C GLU A 93 -32.66 31.87 -9.56
N GLU A 94 -32.66 32.28 -10.83
CA GLU A 94 -33.51 33.38 -11.26
C GLU A 94 -34.94 32.90 -11.06
N VAL A 95 -35.56 33.31 -9.94
CA VAL A 95 -36.99 33.17 -9.75
C VAL A 95 -37.63 34.05 -10.83
N GLU A 96 -38.01 33.44 -11.95
CA GLU A 96 -38.89 34.06 -12.94
C GLU A 96 -40.18 34.44 -12.22
N ALA A 97 -40.35 35.75 -12.01
CA ALA A 97 -41.54 36.38 -11.44
C ALA A 97 -42.57 36.68 -12.54
#